data_AF-A0A494J4W3-F1
#
_entry.id   AF-A0A494J4W3-F1
#
_cell.length_a   1.000
_cell.length_b   1.000
_cell.length_c   1.000
_cell.angle_alpha   90.00
_cell.angle_beta   90.00
_cell.angle_gamma   90.00
#
_symmetry.space_group_name_H-M   'P 1'
#
loop_
_entity.id
_entity.type
_entity.pdbx_description
1 polymer ?
#
loop_
_entity_poly.entity_id
_entity_poly.type
_entity_poly.pdbx_seq_one_letter_code
_entity_poly.pdbx_strand_id
1 'polypeptide(L)'
;MDVAIEISGFTGFRASKIDDLSTEEAINLLAIHKPLPKDVEARNNALLEEILCKEWRSKILAVAEQEGIKESGDFQKFNNWMLQYSVCKKHLNSYNLSELKILLAQMQTLKYNNAKSAEKPMNEAWWRKGQKLKNLN
;
A
#
# COMPACT_ATOMS: atom_id res chain seq x y z
N MET A 1 40.76 -4.24 -19.15
CA MET A 1 41.54 -3.27 -18.36
C MET A 1 42.31 -4.08 -17.33
N ASP A 2 43.60 -3.85 -17.16
CA ASP A 2 44.38 -4.58 -16.17
C ASP A 2 43.95 -4.13 -14.77
N VAL A 3 43.49 -5.07 -13.95
CA VAL A 3 42.92 -4.78 -12.62
C VAL A 3 43.93 -4.02 -11.75
N ALA A 4 45.23 -4.28 -11.93
CA ALA A 4 46.30 -3.56 -11.24
C ALA A 4 46.40 -2.08 -11.66
N ILE A 5 46.12 -1.76 -12.93
CA ILE A 5 46.12 -0.37 -13.43
C ILE A 5 44.93 0.41 -12.86
N GLU A 6 43.79 -0.26 -12.70
CA GLU A 6 42.58 0.34 -12.13
C GLU A 6 42.73 0.60 -10.62
N ILE A 7 43.26 -0.36 -9.88
CA ILE A 7 43.54 -0.23 -8.44
C ILE A 7 44.58 0.88 -8.18
N SER A 8 45.65 0.91 -8.98
CA SER A 8 46.67 1.97 -8.86
C SER A 8 46.12 3.33 -9.26
N GLY A 9 45.35 3.43 -10.33
CA GLY A 9 44.68 4.68 -10.71
C GLY A 9 43.71 5.19 -9.62
N PHE A 10 42.92 4.30 -9.03
CA PHE A 10 41.93 4.64 -8.00
C PHE A 10 42.56 5.10 -6.68
N THR A 11 43.67 4.48 -6.27
CA THR A 11 44.36 4.79 -5.01
C THR A 11 45.46 5.85 -5.13
N GLY A 12 45.58 6.53 -6.29
CA GLY A 12 46.66 7.50 -6.52
C GLY A 12 48.05 6.86 -6.50
N PHE A 13 48.18 5.65 -7.05
CA PHE A 13 49.38 4.82 -7.12
C PHE A 13 49.88 4.27 -5.78
N ARG A 14 49.11 4.43 -4.70
CA ARG A 14 49.43 3.86 -3.38
C ARG A 14 49.39 2.33 -3.38
N ALA A 15 48.36 1.74 -3.98
CA ALA A 15 48.13 0.30 -4.01
C ALA A 15 48.23 -0.22 -5.45
N SER A 16 48.83 -1.40 -5.63
CA SER A 16 48.88 -2.07 -6.94
C SER A 16 48.13 -3.40 -6.94
N LYS A 17 47.82 -3.93 -5.75
CA LYS A 17 47.07 -5.18 -5.56
C LYS A 17 45.82 -4.90 -4.73
N ILE A 18 44.83 -5.77 -4.88
CA ILE A 18 43.55 -5.65 -4.18
C ILE A 18 43.72 -5.81 -2.66
N ASP A 19 44.69 -6.62 -2.22
CA ASP A 19 44.99 -6.87 -0.81
C ASP A 19 45.60 -5.66 -0.10
N ASP A 20 46.14 -4.70 -0.86
CA ASP A 20 46.74 -3.48 -0.30
C ASP A 20 45.69 -2.40 -0.02
N LEU A 21 44.44 -2.58 -0.47
CA LEU A 21 43.34 -1.62 -0.29
C LEU A 21 42.90 -1.56 1.17
N SER A 22 42.60 -0.35 1.64
CA SER A 22 41.85 -0.19 2.89
C SER A 22 40.41 -0.67 2.69
N THR A 23 39.74 -1.04 3.79
CA THR A 23 38.33 -1.46 3.75
C THR A 23 37.43 -0.39 3.09
N GLU A 24 37.71 0.90 3.33
CA GLU A 24 36.96 2.01 2.74
C GLU A 24 37.22 2.14 1.23
N GLU A 25 38.46 2.02 0.79
CA GLU A 25 38.82 2.08 -0.63
C GLU A 25 38.22 0.90 -1.40
N ALA A 26 38.24 -0.31 -0.83
CA ALA A 26 37.62 -1.49 -1.42
C ALA A 26 36.11 -1.34 -1.59
N ILE A 27 35.42 -0.77 -0.57
CA ILE A 27 33.98 -0.49 -0.63
C ILE A 27 33.67 0.56 -1.71
N ASN A 28 34.46 1.63 -1.79
CA ASN A 28 34.25 2.70 -2.77
C ASN A 28 34.53 2.22 -4.20
N LEU A 29 35.58 1.42 -4.40
CA LEU A 29 35.89 0.81 -5.70
C LEU A 29 34.77 -0.17 -6.11
N LEU A 30 34.25 -0.97 -5.17
CA LEU A 30 33.09 -1.83 -5.40
C LEU A 30 31.85 -1.01 -5.80
N ALA A 31 31.60 0.15 -5.17
CA ALA A 31 30.47 1.02 -5.47
C ALA A 31 30.56 1.66 -6.87
N ILE A 32 31.75 1.83 -7.44
CA ILE A 32 31.93 2.34 -8.81
C ILE A 32 31.56 1.25 -9.85
N HIS A 33 31.96 0.00 -9.62
CA HIS A 33 31.66 -1.11 -10.53
C HIS A 33 30.26 -1.70 -10.36
N LYS A 34 29.74 -1.63 -9.13
CA LYS A 34 28.38 -2.01 -8.77
C LYS A 34 27.74 -0.84 -8.02
N PRO A 35 27.35 0.23 -8.72
CA PRO A 35 26.55 1.26 -8.09
C PRO A 35 25.35 0.58 -7.46
N LEU A 36 25.15 0.78 -6.15
CA LEU A 36 23.89 0.43 -5.48
C LEU A 36 22.79 1.01 -6.37
N PRO A 37 21.95 0.18 -7.01
CA PRO A 37 21.11 0.71 -8.05
C PRO A 37 20.09 1.61 -7.36
N LYS A 38 20.13 2.92 -7.64
CA LYS A 38 19.03 3.85 -7.28
C LYS A 38 17.66 3.28 -7.69
N ASP A 39 17.67 2.45 -8.72
CA ASP A 39 16.58 1.65 -9.26
C ASP A 39 16.06 0.56 -8.30
N VAL A 40 16.91 -0.08 -7.48
CA VAL A 40 16.47 -1.09 -6.48
C VAL A 40 15.73 -0.44 -5.32
N GLU A 41 16.22 0.68 -4.79
CA GLU A 41 15.50 1.42 -3.74
C GLU A 41 14.18 1.98 -4.26
N ALA A 42 14.17 2.55 -5.47
CA ALA A 42 12.95 3.05 -6.10
C ALA A 42 11.94 1.92 -6.36
N ARG A 43 12.39 0.76 -6.85
CA ARG A 43 11.53 -0.44 -7.03
C ARG A 43 10.99 -0.97 -5.70
N ASN A 44 11.82 -1.04 -4.66
CA ASN A 44 11.39 -1.46 -3.33
C ASN A 44 10.33 -0.51 -2.77
N ASN A 45 10.53 0.80 -2.90
CA ASN A 45 9.56 1.79 -2.45
C ASN A 45 8.24 1.69 -3.21
N ALA A 46 8.27 1.51 -4.53
CA ALA A 46 7.07 1.29 -5.33
C ALA A 46 6.33 0.00 -4.94
N LEU A 47 7.07 -1.09 -4.67
CA LEU A 47 6.48 -2.35 -4.22
C LEU A 47 5.82 -2.21 -2.84
N LEU A 48 6.49 -1.52 -1.90
CA LEU A 48 5.94 -1.24 -0.57
C LEU A 48 4.66 -0.40 -0.67
N GLU A 49 4.65 0.62 -1.52
CA GLU A 49 3.46 1.44 -1.76
C GLU A 49 2.31 0.62 -2.35
N GLU A 50 2.59 -0.29 -3.29
CA GLU A 50 1.57 -1.17 -3.86
C GLU A 50 0.99 -2.14 -2.82
N ILE A 51 1.84 -2.73 -1.98
CA ILE A 51 1.41 -3.60 -0.87
C ILE A 51 0.49 -2.84 0.07
N LEU A 52 0.89 -1.64 0.48
CA LEU A 52 0.05 -0.79 1.33
C LEU A 52 -1.28 -0.50 0.62
N CYS A 53 -1.26 -0.07 -0.64
CA CYS A 53 -2.50 0.18 -1.38
C CYS A 53 -3.42 -1.05 -1.41
N LYS A 54 -2.89 -2.25 -1.60
CA LYS A 54 -3.67 -3.51 -1.55
C LYS A 54 -4.29 -3.73 -0.17
N GLU A 55 -3.53 -3.56 0.91
CA GLU A 55 -4.05 -3.69 2.27
C GLU A 55 -5.19 -2.71 2.56
N TRP A 56 -5.02 -1.45 2.17
CA TRP A 56 -6.03 -0.41 2.37
C TRP A 56 -7.29 -0.69 1.56
N ARG A 57 -7.15 -1.12 0.29
CA ARG A 57 -8.28 -1.56 -0.54
C ARG A 57 -9.01 -2.73 0.10
N SER A 58 -8.29 -3.73 0.61
CA SER A 58 -8.88 -4.87 1.32
C SER A 58 -9.68 -4.44 2.54
N LYS A 59 -9.16 -3.51 3.34
CA LYS A 59 -9.89 -2.96 4.51
C LYS A 59 -11.17 -2.24 4.10
N ILE A 60 -11.13 -1.44 3.04
CA ILE A 60 -12.31 -0.73 2.52
C ILE A 60 -13.37 -1.73 2.04
N LEU A 61 -12.96 -2.75 1.29
CA LEU A 61 -13.87 -3.79 0.82
C LEU A 61 -14.51 -4.56 1.98
N ALA A 62 -13.74 -4.91 3.01
CA ALA A 62 -14.27 -5.56 4.20
C ALA A 62 -15.34 -4.70 4.91
N VAL A 63 -15.11 -3.38 5.03
CA VAL A 63 -16.12 -2.48 5.61
C VAL A 63 -17.34 -2.37 4.68
N ALA A 64 -17.14 -2.28 3.37
CA ALA A 64 -18.23 -2.21 2.41
C ALA A 64 -19.15 -3.44 2.45
N GLU A 65 -18.58 -4.64 2.59
CA GLU A 65 -19.32 -5.89 2.76
C GLU A 65 -20.06 -5.93 4.10
N GLN A 66 -19.38 -5.53 5.19
CA GLN A 66 -20.01 -5.45 6.51
C GLN A 66 -21.23 -4.52 6.51
N GLU A 67 -21.13 -3.36 5.85
CA GLU A 67 -22.20 -2.37 5.83
C GLU A 67 -23.25 -2.62 4.74
N GLY A 68 -23.10 -3.68 3.94
CA GLY A 68 -24.04 -4.04 2.87
C GLY A 68 -23.99 -3.10 1.65
N ILE A 69 -22.91 -2.33 1.51
CA ILE A 69 -22.64 -1.50 0.32
C ILE A 69 -22.13 -2.39 -0.83
N LYS A 70 -21.43 -3.46 -0.47
CA LYS A 70 -20.93 -4.48 -1.40
C LYS A 70 -21.59 -5.83 -1.10
N GLU A 71 -21.98 -6.53 -2.15
CA GLU A 71 -22.46 -7.92 -2.05
C GLU A 71 -21.30 -8.90 -2.33
N SER A 72 -21.38 -10.10 -1.78
CA SER A 72 -20.39 -11.15 -2.05
C SER A 72 -20.44 -11.53 -3.53
N GLY A 73 -19.30 -11.41 -4.23
CA GLY A 73 -19.21 -11.72 -5.66
C GLY A 73 -19.66 -10.61 -6.62
N ASP A 74 -20.40 -9.59 -6.16
CA ASP A 74 -20.82 -8.45 -7.00
C ASP A 74 -20.17 -7.13 -6.57
N PHE A 75 -19.54 -6.46 -7.54
CA PHE A 75 -18.91 -5.15 -7.36
C PHE A 75 -19.72 -4.01 -7.96
N GLN A 76 -20.82 -4.27 -8.68
CA GLN A 76 -21.58 -3.23 -9.38
C GLN A 76 -22.18 -2.22 -8.40
N LYS A 77 -22.82 -2.69 -7.33
CA LYS A 77 -23.37 -1.81 -6.27
C LYS A 77 -22.28 -0.96 -5.61
N PHE A 78 -21.14 -1.59 -5.29
CA PHE A 78 -20.01 -0.89 -4.70
C PHE A 78 -19.40 0.14 -5.66
N ASN A 79 -19.23 -0.20 -6.94
CA ASN A 79 -18.70 0.71 -7.96
C ASN A 79 -19.62 1.91 -8.17
N ASN A 80 -20.94 1.69 -8.24
CA ASN A 80 -21.91 2.77 -8.32
C ASN A 80 -21.86 3.65 -7.07
N TRP A 81 -21.77 3.04 -5.88
CA TRP A 81 -21.61 3.78 -4.63
C TRP A 81 -20.33 4.62 -4.64
N MET A 82 -19.22 4.08 -5.14
CA MET A 82 -17.95 4.79 -5.26
C MET A 82 -18.10 6.02 -6.16
N LEU A 83 -18.74 5.90 -7.32
CA LEU A 83 -18.94 7.02 -8.24
C LEU A 83 -19.89 8.11 -7.70
N GLN A 84 -20.86 7.72 -6.87
CA GLN A 84 -21.88 8.65 -6.37
C GLN A 84 -21.49 9.30 -5.04
N TYR A 85 -20.98 8.52 -4.09
CA TYR A 85 -20.88 8.90 -2.69
C TYR A 85 -19.45 8.97 -2.16
N SER A 86 -18.47 8.33 -2.79
CA SER A 86 -17.08 8.40 -2.28
C SER A 86 -16.50 9.81 -2.42
N VAL A 87 -15.54 10.16 -1.55
CA VAL A 87 -14.90 11.49 -1.57
C VAL A 87 -14.36 11.88 -2.96
N CYS A 88 -13.75 10.94 -3.69
CA CYS A 88 -13.10 11.21 -4.98
C CYS A 88 -13.91 10.77 -6.21
N LYS A 89 -15.09 10.15 -6.01
CA LYS A 89 -16.02 9.75 -7.09
C LYS A 89 -15.38 8.95 -8.24
N LYS A 90 -14.46 8.04 -7.92
CA LYS A 90 -13.75 7.21 -8.90
C LYS A 90 -13.68 5.75 -8.46
N HIS A 91 -13.24 4.86 -9.34
CA HIS A 91 -13.07 3.45 -9.00
C HIS A 91 -11.94 3.24 -7.99
N LEU A 92 -12.10 2.27 -7.09
CA LEU A 92 -11.14 1.97 -6.00
C LEU A 92 -9.72 1.69 -6.51
N ASN A 93 -9.59 1.12 -7.71
CA ASN A 93 -8.29 0.83 -8.33
C ASN A 93 -7.50 2.08 -8.74
N SER A 94 -8.19 3.22 -8.93
CA SER A 94 -7.59 4.49 -9.37
C SER A 94 -7.16 5.39 -8.20
N TYR A 95 -7.26 4.90 -6.97
CA TYR A 95 -6.85 5.65 -5.78
C TYR A 95 -5.36 5.46 -5.48
N ASN A 96 -4.71 6.55 -5.07
CA ASN A 96 -3.40 6.54 -4.42
C ASN A 96 -3.53 6.31 -2.91
N LEU A 97 -2.40 6.09 -2.22
CA LEU A 97 -2.37 5.77 -0.80
C LEU A 97 -3.04 6.83 0.09
N SER A 98 -2.82 8.11 -0.20
CA SER A 98 -3.41 9.22 0.58
C SER A 98 -4.91 9.28 0.44
N GLU A 99 -5.43 9.11 -0.78
CA GLU A 99 -6.87 9.07 -1.03
C GLU A 99 -7.52 7.83 -0.41
N LEU A 100 -6.84 6.68 -0.39
CA LEU A 100 -7.33 5.47 0.28
C LEU A 100 -7.50 5.68 1.79
N LYS A 101 -6.61 6.43 2.44
CA LYS A 101 -6.74 6.77 3.87
C LYS A 101 -7.97 7.63 4.14
N ILE A 102 -8.21 8.63 3.29
CA ILE A 102 -9.39 9.50 3.36
C ILE A 102 -10.67 8.69 3.13
N LEU A 103 -10.66 7.81 2.13
CA LEU A 103 -11.79 6.93 1.85
C LEU A 103 -12.07 5.98 3.02
N LEU A 104 -11.05 5.38 3.64
CA LEU A 104 -11.28 4.54 4.80
C LEU A 104 -11.89 5.32 5.97
N ALA A 105 -11.46 6.57 6.21
CA ALA A 105 -12.05 7.43 7.23
C ALA A 105 -13.54 7.73 6.94
N GLN A 106 -13.89 7.96 5.67
CA GLN A 106 -15.29 8.07 5.23
C GLN A 106 -16.08 6.79 5.54
N MET A 107 -15.51 5.62 5.20
CA MET A 107 -16.14 4.32 5.45
C MET A 107 -16.36 4.04 6.95
N GLN A 108 -15.41 4.41 7.81
CA GLN A 108 -15.57 4.28 9.26
C GLN A 108 -16.66 5.19 9.82
N THR A 109 -16.74 6.43 9.32
CA THR A 109 -17.82 7.35 9.68
C THR A 109 -19.18 6.80 9.26
N LEU A 110 -19.27 6.23 8.06
CA LEU A 110 -20.49 5.59 7.56
C LEU A 110 -20.89 4.42 8.47
N LYS A 111 -19.95 3.54 8.82
CA LYS A 111 -20.17 2.43 9.75
C LYS A 111 -20.69 2.91 11.11
N TYR A 112 -20.09 3.96 11.67
CA TYR A 112 -20.55 4.55 12.93
C TYR A 112 -21.99 5.08 12.83
N ASN A 113 -22.31 5.80 11.75
CA ASN A 113 -23.65 6.34 11.53
C ASN A 113 -24.69 5.24 11.32
N ASN A 114 -24.34 4.17 10.62
CA ASN A 114 -25.20 3.00 10.45
C ASN A 114 -25.43 2.29 11.79
N ALA A 115 -24.39 2.10 12.61
CA ALA A 115 -24.52 1.50 13.93
C ALA A 115 -25.46 2.31 14.84
N LYS A 116 -25.29 3.65 14.87
CA LYS A 116 -26.18 4.56 15.60
C LYS A 116 -27.62 4.51 15.06
N SER A 117 -27.79 4.40 13.75
CA SER A 117 -29.12 4.25 13.15
C SER A 117 -29.75 2.93 13.56
N ALA A 118 -28.99 1.84 13.62
CA ALA A 118 -29.46 0.52 14.01
C ALA A 118 -29.92 0.39 15.47
N GLU A 119 -29.75 1.43 16.30
CA GLU A 119 -30.34 1.50 17.65
C GLU A 119 -31.84 1.84 17.60
N LYS A 120 -32.28 2.56 16.55
CA LYS A 120 -33.69 2.91 16.38
C LYS A 120 -34.44 1.73 15.76
N PRO A 121 -35.52 1.23 16.38
CA PRO A 121 -36.25 0.08 15.88
C PRO A 121 -36.88 0.34 14.50
N MET A 122 -37.13 -0.75 13.77
CA MET A 122 -37.86 -0.79 12.49
C MET A 122 -37.20 -0.12 11.28
N ASN A 123 -35.98 0.41 11.39
CA ASN A 123 -35.23 0.87 10.20
C ASN A 123 -34.36 -0.24 9.59
N GLU A 124 -33.90 0.00 8.36
CA GLU A 124 -33.12 -0.99 7.60
C GLU A 124 -31.82 -1.40 8.33
N ALA A 125 -31.15 -0.45 8.98
CA ALA A 125 -29.93 -0.73 9.75
C ALA A 125 -30.21 -1.63 10.97
N TRP A 126 -31.35 -1.42 11.65
CA TRP A 126 -31.81 -2.25 12.76
C TRP A 126 -32.16 -3.67 12.30
N TRP A 127 -32.85 -3.80 11.16
CA TRP A 127 -33.12 -5.10 10.54
C TRP A 127 -31.84 -5.85 10.16
N ARG A 128 -30.87 -5.17 9.52
CA ARG A 128 -29.55 -5.75 9.19
C ARG A 128 -28.81 -6.21 10.46
N LYS A 129 -28.83 -5.42 11.53
CA LYS A 129 -28.23 -5.81 12.83
C LYS A 129 -28.90 -7.06 13.39
N GLY A 130 -30.23 -7.14 13.35
CA GLY A 130 -30.99 -8.31 13.79
C GLY A 130 -30.66 -9.58 12.99
N GLN A 131 -30.55 -9.49 11.66
CA GLN A 131 -30.16 -10.63 10.82
C GLN A 131 -28.75 -11.12 11.13
N LYS A 132 -27.79 -10.21 11.32
CA LYS A 132 -26.42 -10.59 11.72
C LYS A 132 -26.40 -11.37 13.03
N LEU A 133 -27.15 -10.91 14.04
CA LEU A 133 -27.24 -11.59 15.34
C LEU A 133 -27.88 -12.97 15.24
N LYS A 134 -28.85 -13.17 14.33
CA LYS A 134 -29.44 -14.50 14.08
C LYS A 134 -28.44 -15.49 13.48
N ASN A 135 -27.56 -15.03 12.60
CA ASN A 135 -26.59 -15.89 11.92
C ASN A 135 -25.36 -16.25 12.79
N LEU A 136 -25.26 -15.67 14.00
CA LEU A 136 -24.18 -15.92 14.96
C LEU A 136 -24.57 -16.96 16.04
N ASN A 137 -25.86 -17.28 16.16
CA ASN A 137 -26.42 -18.30 17.06
C ASN A 137 -26.70 -19.59 16.31
#